data_AF-A0A075I8E8-F1
#
_entry.id   AF-A0A075I8E8-F1
#
_cell.length_a   1.000
_cell.length_b   1.000
_cell.length_c   1.000
_cell.angle_alpha   90.00
_cell.angle_beta   90.00
_cell.angle_gamma   90.00
#
_symmetry.space_group_name_H-M   'P 1'
#
loop_
_entity.id
_entity.type
_entity.pdbx_description
1 polymer ?
#
loop_
_entity_poly.entity_id
_entity_poly.type
_entity_poly.pdbx_seq_one_letter_code
_entity_poly.pdbx_strand_id
1 'polypeptide(L)'
;MDFQLKPQSGLQIDTTRTHDIVIGEDTGGTGWYPANEPLRTGGSSLDLEIEARWDGYIVDREVMIKFDGSMSQWMRWGLDNIGNQSLSSNSWWRNLNSYADSVPSADKHNGRVDDSELLALQGHLTGSATNLRSFMANGLSLEIEAILGVNPIELGPTEITIDIGGTRAFSADAVTIFIDTSYSYDSMEAERQVLVETFVRSSTDDYWTEIELTAELRSTLLEDLGAVAADDIEYKHRRWIILEMLTIDEPELDPELDFRVEFQPSGFALYSVLYGAMMSVLFLSVGIGMAMMLTKRRSSVPAVVTVIALGCLSLVIYVLGMPMPIVFGVSISSILLVFPVALVSPKTETIQRIGRGRGGPHIDCPACSTRVPIESDVRPLRVECPSCKSMLRVEE
;
A
#
# COMPACT_ATOMS: atom_id res chain seq x y z
N MET A 1 9.85 -59.28 9.45
CA MET A 1 9.06 -60.32 8.76
C MET A 1 8.04 -59.56 7.93
N ASP A 2 8.24 -59.53 6.61
CA ASP A 2 7.36 -58.78 5.72
C ASP A 2 6.20 -59.68 5.30
N PHE A 3 4.97 -59.22 5.57
CA PHE A 3 3.77 -59.91 5.14
C PHE A 3 3.29 -59.30 3.82
N GLN A 4 3.31 -60.10 2.76
CA GLN A 4 2.76 -59.76 1.45
C GLN A 4 1.39 -60.44 1.28
N LEU A 5 0.34 -59.64 1.11
CA LEU A 5 -1.00 -60.12 0.76
C LEU A 5 -1.22 -59.93 -0.75
N LYS A 6 -1.56 -61.02 -1.45
CA LYS A 6 -2.00 -60.99 -2.86
C LYS A 6 -3.49 -61.36 -2.91
N PRO A 7 -4.41 -60.39 -3.07
CA PRO A 7 -5.83 -60.69 -3.15
C PRO A 7 -6.16 -61.42 -4.46
N GLN A 8 -7.00 -62.46 -4.38
CA GLN A 8 -7.59 -63.07 -5.56
C GLN A 8 -8.78 -62.23 -6.07
N SER A 9 -8.98 -62.27 -7.38
CA SER A 9 -10.06 -61.59 -8.10
C SER A 9 -11.43 -61.90 -7.49
N GLY A 10 -12.08 -60.88 -6.92
CA GLY A 10 -13.40 -60.98 -6.28
C GLY A 10 -13.42 -60.67 -4.78
N LEU A 11 -12.25 -60.50 -4.13
CA LEU A 11 -12.17 -60.11 -2.72
C LEU A 11 -12.24 -58.58 -2.58
N GLN A 12 -13.37 -58.06 -2.10
CA GLN A 12 -13.51 -56.66 -1.71
C GLN A 12 -13.02 -56.50 -0.27
N ILE A 13 -11.91 -55.79 -0.09
CA ILE A 13 -11.37 -55.44 1.24
C ILE A 13 -11.91 -54.05 1.58
N ASP A 14 -13.02 -54.01 2.30
CA ASP A 14 -13.56 -52.76 2.84
C ASP A 14 -12.86 -52.46 4.17
N THR A 15 -12.06 -51.39 4.20
CA THR A 15 -11.46 -50.88 5.44
C THR A 15 -12.39 -49.82 6.04
N THR A 16 -13.13 -50.17 7.07
CA THR A 16 -13.93 -49.20 7.83
C THR A 16 -13.02 -48.57 8.89
N ARG A 17 -12.65 -47.30 8.71
CA ARG A 17 -12.03 -46.49 9.78
C ARG A 17 -13.14 -45.96 10.68
N THR A 18 -13.29 -46.55 11.85
CA THR A 18 -14.10 -45.98 12.93
C THR A 18 -13.25 -44.93 13.66
N HIS A 19 -13.72 -43.69 13.73
CA HIS A 19 -13.14 -42.66 14.59
C HIS A 19 -13.95 -42.62 15.87
N ASP A 20 -13.29 -42.81 17.01
CA ASP A 20 -13.92 -42.70 18.31
C ASP A 20 -13.90 -41.22 18.69
N ILE A 21 -15.05 -40.55 18.59
CA ILE A 21 -15.20 -39.16 19.01
C ILE A 21 -15.44 -39.19 20.52
N VAL A 22 -14.37 -39.03 21.30
CA VAL A 22 -14.49 -38.86 22.75
C VAL A 22 -14.98 -37.44 23.00
N ILE A 23 -16.27 -37.33 23.28
CA ILE A 23 -16.93 -36.06 23.64
C ILE A 23 -16.50 -35.73 25.08
N GLY A 24 -15.99 -34.51 25.31
CA GLY A 24 -15.54 -34.03 26.63
C GLY A 24 -16.63 -34.01 27.69
N GLU A 25 -16.25 -33.69 28.94
CA GLU A 25 -17.16 -33.66 30.08
C GLU A 25 -18.15 -32.48 30.00
N ASP A 26 -19.41 -32.77 30.29
CA ASP A 26 -20.51 -31.80 30.39
C ASP A 26 -20.36 -30.99 31.70
N THR A 27 -19.79 -29.79 31.61
CA THR A 27 -19.54 -28.90 32.76
C THR A 27 -20.74 -28.02 33.14
N GLY A 28 -21.96 -28.33 32.68
CA GLY A 28 -23.20 -27.71 33.18
C GLY A 28 -23.38 -26.23 32.81
N GLY A 29 -22.51 -25.67 31.96
CA GLY A 29 -22.65 -24.39 31.29
C GLY A 29 -22.67 -24.61 29.78
N THR A 30 -23.66 -24.05 29.10
CA THR A 30 -23.96 -24.19 27.67
C THR A 30 -22.73 -24.18 26.74
N GLY A 31 -22.16 -25.34 26.43
CA GLY A 31 -21.08 -25.47 25.44
C GLY A 31 -20.22 -26.72 25.63
N TRP A 32 -19.75 -27.28 24.52
CA TRP A 32 -18.73 -28.33 24.53
C TRP A 32 -17.36 -27.72 24.80
N TYR A 33 -16.56 -28.32 25.68
CA TYR A 33 -15.20 -27.88 26.00
C TYR A 33 -14.22 -29.08 25.96
N PRO A 34 -13.11 -29.02 25.20
CA PRO A 34 -12.22 -30.16 25.06
C PRO A 34 -11.34 -30.35 26.30
N ALA A 35 -11.19 -31.61 26.74
CA ALA A 35 -10.34 -31.97 27.88
C ALA A 35 -8.83 -31.90 27.58
N ASN A 36 -8.46 -31.95 26.30
CA ASN A 36 -7.07 -31.89 25.83
C ASN A 36 -6.88 -30.69 24.90
N GLU A 37 -5.63 -30.27 24.72
CA GLU A 37 -5.26 -29.18 23.81
C GLU A 37 -5.82 -29.45 22.41
N PRO A 38 -6.64 -28.54 21.86
CA PRO A 38 -7.23 -28.71 20.54
C PRO A 38 -6.15 -28.63 19.47
N LEU A 39 -6.41 -29.29 18.34
CA LEU A 39 -5.56 -29.18 17.17
C LEU A 39 -5.63 -27.75 16.61
N ARG A 40 -4.48 -27.24 16.17
CA ARG A 40 -4.36 -25.93 15.51
C ARG A 40 -4.54 -26.01 13.99
N THR A 41 -4.53 -27.22 13.42
CA THR A 41 -4.57 -27.44 11.98
C THR A 41 -5.99 -27.45 11.42
N GLY A 42 -6.12 -27.08 10.14
CA GLY A 42 -7.34 -27.29 9.36
C GLY A 42 -8.43 -26.24 9.54
N GLY A 43 -8.37 -25.17 8.75
CA GLY A 43 -9.47 -24.21 8.57
C GLY A 43 -9.39 -22.93 9.41
N SER A 44 -8.18 -22.41 9.65
CA SER A 44 -8.00 -21.07 10.24
C SER A 44 -7.75 -20.05 9.14
N SER A 45 -8.46 -18.93 9.18
CA SER A 45 -8.12 -17.75 8.37
C SER A 45 -7.21 -16.80 9.15
N LEU A 46 -6.36 -16.07 8.43
CA LEU A 46 -5.45 -15.05 8.93
C LEU A 46 -5.65 -13.77 8.14
N ASP A 47 -5.91 -12.68 8.85
CA ASP A 47 -6.08 -11.32 8.34
C ASP A 47 -5.01 -10.46 9.03
N LEU A 48 -4.00 -10.05 8.26
CA LEU A 48 -2.87 -9.26 8.74
C LEU A 48 -2.93 -7.85 8.17
N GLU A 49 -3.11 -6.87 9.05
CA GLU A 49 -3.09 -5.46 8.73
C GLU A 49 -1.87 -4.78 9.38
N ILE A 50 -1.06 -4.09 8.58
CA ILE A 50 0.14 -3.38 9.02
C ILE A 50 -0.01 -1.91 8.63
N GLU A 51 -0.11 -1.03 9.63
CA GLU A 51 -0.01 0.41 9.43
C GLU A 51 1.34 0.92 9.94
N ALA A 52 2.15 1.46 9.04
CA ALA A 52 3.45 2.04 9.37
C ALA A 52 3.49 3.54 9.03
N ARG A 53 4.12 4.33 9.91
CA ARG A 53 4.33 5.75 9.71
C ARG A 53 5.79 6.12 9.86
N TRP A 54 6.35 6.72 8.81
CA TRP A 54 7.72 7.21 8.75
C TRP A 54 7.79 8.72 8.96
N ASP A 55 8.52 9.15 10.00
CA ASP A 55 8.66 10.56 10.36
C ASP A 55 10.02 11.20 10.04
N GLY A 56 11.00 10.42 9.58
CA GLY A 56 12.37 10.87 9.28
C GLY A 56 13.43 10.30 10.22
N TYR A 57 13.02 9.86 11.42
CA TYR A 57 13.89 9.32 12.47
C TYR A 57 13.32 8.08 13.14
N ILE A 58 12.00 7.95 13.19
CA ILE A 58 11.24 6.91 13.85
C ILE A 58 10.25 6.33 12.85
N VAL A 59 10.12 5.01 12.88
CA VAL A 59 9.03 4.30 12.23
C VAL A 59 8.08 3.84 13.34
N ASP A 60 6.89 4.43 13.38
CA ASP A 60 5.78 3.92 14.20
C ASP A 60 5.09 2.80 13.42
N ARG A 61 4.77 1.69 14.08
CA ARG A 61 4.07 0.54 13.50
C ARG A 61 2.94 0.08 14.39
N GLU A 62 1.76 -0.04 13.80
CA GLU A 62 0.57 -0.66 14.37
C GLU A 62 0.27 -1.91 13.53
N VAL A 63 0.24 -3.07 14.19
CA VAL A 63 -0.01 -4.35 13.54
C VAL A 63 -1.24 -4.98 14.16
N MET A 64 -2.22 -5.28 13.32
CA MET A 64 -3.41 -6.04 13.68
C MET A 64 -3.31 -7.44 13.08
N ILE A 65 -3.32 -8.45 13.95
CA ILE A 65 -3.29 -9.86 13.56
C ILE A 65 -4.60 -10.46 13.99
N LYS A 66 -5.48 -10.73 13.04
CA LYS A 66 -6.80 -11.27 13.27
C LYS A 66 -6.89 -12.68 12.71
N PHE A 67 -7.38 -13.61 13.51
CA PHE A 67 -7.50 -15.01 13.09
C PHE A 67 -8.71 -15.69 13.72
N ASP A 68 -9.26 -16.67 13.01
CA ASP A 68 -10.40 -17.46 13.44
C ASP A 68 -10.18 -18.97 13.26
N GLY A 69 -11.22 -19.77 13.45
CA GLY A 69 -11.17 -21.22 13.21
C GLY A 69 -10.45 -22.00 14.31
N SER A 70 -9.61 -22.95 13.91
CA SER A 70 -8.89 -23.85 14.83
C SER A 70 -7.88 -23.10 15.71
N MET A 71 -7.26 -22.04 15.18
CA MET A 71 -6.30 -21.23 15.92
C MET A 71 -6.96 -20.40 17.04
N SER A 72 -8.14 -19.83 16.80
CA SER A 72 -8.87 -19.09 17.84
C SER A 72 -9.39 -20.01 18.95
N GLN A 73 -9.82 -21.23 18.60
CA GLN A 73 -10.16 -22.27 19.57
C GLN A 73 -8.97 -22.65 20.45
N TRP A 74 -7.80 -22.84 19.85
CA TRP A 74 -6.55 -23.12 20.56
C TRP A 74 -6.15 -21.98 21.50
N MET A 75 -6.26 -20.73 21.04
CA MET A 75 -6.00 -19.55 21.84
C MET A 75 -6.90 -19.48 23.08
N ARG A 76 -8.21 -19.67 22.90
CA ARG A 76 -9.20 -19.62 23.98
C ARG A 76 -9.00 -20.75 24.99
N TRP A 77 -8.80 -21.97 24.51
CA TRP A 77 -8.53 -23.12 25.37
C TRP A 77 -7.24 -22.94 26.17
N GLY A 78 -6.20 -22.40 25.53
CA GLY A 78 -4.92 -22.15 26.15
C GLY A 78 -4.95 -21.12 27.28
N LEU A 79 -5.69 -20.03 27.09
CA LEU A 79 -5.90 -18.99 28.09
C LEU A 79 -6.58 -19.54 29.35
N ASP A 80 -7.68 -20.30 29.19
CA ASP A 80 -8.40 -20.94 30.30
C ASP A 80 -7.56 -22.03 31.02
N ASN A 81 -6.48 -22.49 30.38
CA ASN A 81 -5.57 -23.50 30.92
C ASN A 81 -4.25 -22.94 31.47
N ILE A 82 -4.14 -21.63 31.69
CA ILE A 82 -2.95 -21.03 32.30
C ILE A 82 -2.71 -21.61 33.70
N GLY A 83 -1.48 -22.12 33.91
CA GLY A 83 -1.09 -22.75 35.18
C GLY A 83 -1.49 -24.23 35.30
N ASN A 84 -2.03 -24.84 34.25
CA ASN A 84 -2.27 -26.28 34.21
C ASN A 84 -0.94 -27.05 34.12
N GLN A 85 -0.60 -27.79 35.19
CA GLN A 85 0.62 -28.58 35.25
C GLN A 85 0.54 -29.90 34.47
N SER A 86 -0.66 -30.30 34.04
CA SER A 86 -0.91 -31.55 33.31
C SER A 86 -0.76 -31.40 31.79
N LEU A 87 -0.39 -30.21 31.31
CA LEU A 87 -0.17 -29.95 29.89
C LEU A 87 0.96 -30.80 29.31
N SER A 88 0.81 -31.22 28.06
CA SER A 88 1.84 -31.93 27.30
C SER A 88 3.17 -31.17 27.31
N SER A 89 4.29 -31.89 27.30
CA SER A 89 5.62 -31.26 27.27
C SER A 89 5.82 -30.32 26.09
N ASN A 90 5.09 -30.56 25.00
CA ASN A 90 5.16 -29.82 23.74
C ASN A 90 4.18 -28.64 23.68
N SER A 91 3.33 -28.46 24.69
CA SER A 91 2.36 -27.36 24.74
C SER A 91 3.06 -26.03 24.99
N TRP A 92 2.79 -25.03 24.14
CA TRP A 92 3.36 -23.70 24.29
C TRP A 92 2.88 -22.99 25.57
N TRP A 93 1.63 -23.26 25.99
CA TRP A 93 0.99 -22.64 27.16
C TRP A 93 1.72 -22.87 28.48
N ARG A 94 2.60 -23.88 28.54
CA ARG A 94 3.49 -24.10 29.69
C ARG A 94 4.43 -22.93 29.99
N ASN A 95 4.71 -22.08 28.99
CA ASN A 95 5.51 -20.87 29.17
C ASN A 95 4.85 -19.85 30.10
N LEU A 96 3.52 -19.91 30.27
CA LEU A 96 2.75 -19.03 31.16
C LEU A 96 2.61 -19.55 32.59
N ASN A 97 3.24 -20.69 32.93
CA ASN A 97 3.12 -21.26 34.28
C ASN A 97 3.65 -20.32 35.39
N SER A 98 4.58 -19.41 35.08
CA SER A 98 5.03 -18.38 36.04
C SER A 98 3.96 -17.32 36.36
N TYR A 99 2.95 -17.19 35.50
CA TYR A 99 1.80 -16.29 35.65
C TYR A 99 0.58 -17.02 36.22
N ALA A 100 0.72 -18.29 36.63
CA ALA A 100 -0.37 -19.03 37.25
C ALA A 100 -0.90 -18.32 38.51
N ASP A 101 -0.02 -17.70 39.30
CA ASP A 101 -0.42 -17.01 40.54
C ASP A 101 -1.11 -15.66 40.30
N SER A 102 -1.01 -15.08 39.10
CA SER A 102 -1.75 -13.87 38.73
C SER A 102 -3.20 -14.14 38.32
N VAL A 103 -3.55 -15.40 38.04
CA VAL A 103 -4.92 -15.79 37.67
C VAL A 103 -5.65 -16.34 38.91
N PRO A 104 -6.81 -15.75 39.30
CA PRO A 104 -7.64 -16.24 40.40
C PRO A 104 -8.08 -17.70 40.20
N SER A 105 -8.25 -18.44 41.29
CA SER A 105 -8.68 -19.85 41.22
C SER A 105 -10.10 -20.05 40.68
N ALA A 106 -10.93 -19.01 40.66
CA ALA A 106 -12.28 -19.06 40.09
C ALA A 106 -12.29 -18.88 38.56
N ASP A 107 -11.25 -18.25 38.04
CA ASP A 107 -11.12 -17.92 36.62
C ASP A 107 -10.45 -19.09 35.88
N LYS A 108 -9.58 -19.84 36.56
CA LYS A 108 -8.93 -21.04 36.00
C LYS A 108 -9.93 -22.14 35.66
N HIS A 109 -9.78 -22.74 34.48
CA HIS A 109 -10.46 -23.97 34.07
C HIS A 109 -11.99 -23.89 34.17
N ASN A 110 -12.57 -22.72 33.92
CA ASN A 110 -14.01 -22.52 33.96
C ASN A 110 -14.66 -22.62 32.55
N GLY A 111 -13.84 -22.88 31.53
CA GLY A 111 -14.26 -23.05 30.14
C GLY A 111 -14.52 -21.74 29.40
N ARG A 112 -14.06 -20.62 29.96
CA ARG A 112 -14.20 -19.27 29.40
C ARG A 112 -12.90 -18.51 29.60
N VAL A 113 -12.63 -17.60 28.68
CA VAL A 113 -11.50 -16.69 28.80
C VAL A 113 -11.89 -15.52 29.69
N ASP A 114 -11.15 -15.35 30.78
CA ASP A 114 -11.34 -14.24 31.71
C ASP A 114 -10.29 -13.13 31.54
N ASP A 115 -10.62 -11.93 32.02
CA ASP A 115 -9.77 -10.75 31.86
C ASP A 115 -8.39 -10.94 32.55
N SER A 116 -8.36 -11.72 33.63
CA SER A 116 -7.13 -12.04 34.37
C SER A 116 -6.17 -12.90 33.54
N GLU A 117 -6.68 -13.78 32.68
CA GLU A 117 -5.90 -14.64 31.79
C GLU A 117 -5.37 -13.87 30.59
N LEU A 118 -6.18 -12.98 30.02
CA LEU A 118 -5.74 -12.04 28.97
C LEU A 118 -4.62 -11.14 29.47
N LEU A 119 -4.76 -10.57 30.67
CA LEU A 119 -3.72 -9.75 31.29
C LEU A 119 -2.44 -10.55 31.57
N ALA A 120 -2.55 -11.83 31.95
CA ALA A 120 -1.40 -12.70 32.14
C ALA A 120 -0.64 -12.93 30.82
N LEU A 121 -1.34 -13.20 29.72
CA LEU A 121 -0.72 -13.34 28.41
C LEU A 121 -0.10 -12.03 27.92
N GLN A 122 -0.85 -10.92 27.97
CA GLN A 122 -0.34 -9.60 27.58
C GLN A 122 0.92 -9.23 28.38
N GLY A 123 0.90 -9.44 29.71
CA GLY A 123 2.06 -9.22 30.57
C GLY A 123 3.26 -10.12 30.24
N HIS A 124 3.02 -11.34 29.77
CA HIS A 124 4.08 -12.24 29.31
C HIS A 124 4.72 -11.79 27.99
N LEU A 125 3.89 -11.37 27.02
CA LEU A 125 4.34 -10.91 25.70
C LEU A 125 5.09 -9.58 25.80
N THR A 126 4.55 -8.61 26.54
CA THR A 126 5.18 -7.30 26.76
C THR A 126 6.42 -7.40 27.66
N GLY A 127 6.48 -8.41 28.53
CA GLY A 127 7.59 -8.60 29.47
C GLY A 127 8.93 -8.95 28.82
N SER A 128 8.93 -9.55 27.63
CA SER A 128 10.17 -9.84 26.89
C SER A 128 9.93 -10.03 25.40
N ALA A 129 10.76 -9.38 24.60
CA ALA A 129 10.86 -9.60 23.15
C ALA A 129 11.04 -11.09 22.77
N THR A 130 11.74 -11.87 23.61
CA THR A 130 11.91 -13.31 23.37
C THR A 130 10.62 -14.11 23.59
N ASN A 131 9.78 -13.68 24.53
CA ASN A 131 8.47 -14.30 24.77
C ASN A 131 7.53 -14.03 23.60
N LEU A 132 7.47 -12.78 23.13
CA LEU A 132 6.72 -12.40 21.94
C LEU A 132 7.15 -13.24 20.73
N ARG A 133 8.45 -13.26 20.43
CA ARG A 133 8.99 -14.07 19.34
C ARG A 133 8.65 -15.55 19.47
N SER A 134 8.72 -16.11 20.68
CA SER A 134 8.35 -17.51 20.94
C SER A 134 6.87 -17.78 20.71
N PHE A 135 5.99 -16.87 21.14
CA PHE A 135 4.54 -16.98 20.93
C PHE A 135 4.18 -16.93 19.46
N MET A 136 4.68 -15.93 18.74
CA MET A 136 4.42 -15.77 17.30
C MET A 136 4.96 -16.98 16.53
N ALA A 137 6.22 -17.35 16.76
CA ALA A 137 6.88 -18.38 15.96
C ALA A 137 6.48 -19.82 16.27
N ASN A 138 6.19 -20.16 17.54
CA ASN A 138 5.85 -21.53 17.96
C ASN A 138 4.37 -21.72 18.29
N GLY A 139 3.69 -20.65 18.71
CA GLY A 139 2.25 -20.65 18.99
C GLY A 139 1.44 -20.49 17.71
N LEU A 140 1.63 -19.35 17.02
CA LEU A 140 0.88 -18.97 15.82
C LEU A 140 1.54 -19.39 14.50
N SER A 141 2.80 -19.88 14.54
CA SER A 141 3.56 -20.21 13.33
C SER A 141 3.81 -19.00 12.39
N LEU A 142 4.02 -17.83 12.99
CA LEU A 142 4.29 -16.55 12.31
C LEU A 142 5.68 -16.00 12.70
N GLU A 143 6.40 -15.44 11.75
CA GLU A 143 7.69 -14.76 11.97
C GLU A 143 7.44 -13.29 12.28
N ILE A 144 7.63 -12.91 13.54
CA ILE A 144 7.37 -11.55 13.99
C ILE A 144 8.36 -10.55 13.37
N GLU A 145 9.59 -10.98 13.12
CA GLU A 145 10.59 -10.17 12.42
C GLU A 145 10.14 -9.82 10.99
N ALA A 146 9.47 -10.74 10.30
CA ALA A 146 8.99 -10.54 8.95
C ALA A 146 7.79 -9.58 8.88
N ILE A 147 6.99 -9.52 9.95
CA ILE A 147 5.85 -8.60 10.09
C ILE A 147 6.31 -7.22 10.56
N LEU A 148 7.20 -7.18 11.56
CA LEU A 148 7.69 -5.93 12.15
C LEU A 148 8.91 -5.35 11.43
N GLY A 149 9.48 -6.04 10.45
CA GLY A 149 10.64 -5.65 9.63
C GLY A 149 11.97 -5.44 10.37
N VAL A 150 11.98 -5.55 11.70
CA VAL A 150 13.14 -5.42 12.58
C VAL A 150 13.09 -6.48 13.68
N ASN A 151 14.22 -6.70 14.35
CA ASN A 151 14.26 -7.66 15.45
C ASN A 151 13.43 -7.13 16.64
N PRO A 152 12.60 -7.97 17.29
CA PRO A 152 11.86 -7.59 18.50
C PRO A 152 12.69 -6.99 19.64
N ILE A 153 14.00 -7.28 19.69
CA ILE A 153 14.93 -6.75 20.69
C ILE A 153 15.30 -5.28 20.41
N GLU A 154 15.21 -4.84 19.15
CA GLU A 154 15.53 -3.48 18.70
C GLU A 154 14.31 -2.55 18.74
N LEU A 155 13.15 -3.09 19.08
CA LEU A 155 11.93 -2.31 19.26
C LEU A 155 12.04 -1.38 20.47
N GLY A 156 11.42 -0.21 20.34
CA GLY A 156 11.16 0.70 21.43
C GLY A 156 10.00 0.22 22.33
N PRO A 157 9.32 1.14 23.02
CA PRO A 157 8.12 0.81 23.79
C PRO A 157 7.12 0.06 22.92
N THR A 158 6.74 -1.14 23.34
CA THR A 158 5.79 -1.99 22.63
C THR A 158 4.59 -2.23 23.52
N GLU A 159 3.40 -1.91 23.03
CA GLU A 159 2.12 -2.20 23.66
C GLU A 159 1.44 -3.35 22.90
N ILE A 160 0.92 -4.32 23.65
CA ILE A 160 0.29 -5.50 23.07
C ILE A 160 -1.08 -5.66 23.71
N THR A 161 -2.12 -5.59 22.88
CA THR A 161 -3.51 -5.78 23.31
C THR A 161 -4.09 -6.99 22.60
N ILE A 162 -4.91 -7.76 23.30
CA ILE A 162 -5.55 -8.96 22.77
C ILE A 162 -7.05 -8.80 22.99
N ASP A 163 -7.81 -8.90 21.90
CA ASP A 163 -9.26 -8.90 21.90
C ASP A 163 -9.78 -10.28 21.44
N ILE A 164 -10.60 -10.91 22.27
CA ILE A 164 -11.24 -12.20 22.00
C ILE A 164 -12.64 -12.06 21.41
N GLY A 165 -13.06 -10.83 21.10
CA GLY A 165 -14.38 -10.52 20.57
C GLY A 165 -15.51 -10.70 21.59
N GLY A 166 -16.73 -10.87 21.09
CA GLY A 166 -17.95 -10.97 21.93
C GLY A 166 -18.15 -12.31 22.63
N THR A 167 -17.48 -13.37 22.17
CA THR A 167 -17.60 -14.71 22.74
C THR A 167 -16.42 -14.96 23.66
N ARG A 168 -16.66 -15.42 24.89
CA ARG A 168 -15.59 -15.80 25.83
C ARG A 168 -15.43 -17.30 26.01
N ALA A 169 -16.45 -18.08 25.67
CA ALA A 169 -16.40 -19.53 25.70
C ALA A 169 -15.54 -20.09 24.55
N PHE A 170 -15.28 -21.39 24.60
CA PHE A 170 -14.68 -22.12 23.49
C PHE A 170 -15.48 -21.91 22.19
N SER A 171 -14.85 -21.26 21.20
CA SER A 171 -15.47 -20.87 19.94
C SER A 171 -14.42 -20.70 18.85
N ALA A 172 -14.84 -20.85 17.59
CA ALA A 172 -14.05 -20.53 16.41
C ALA A 172 -14.08 -19.03 16.05
N ASP A 173 -14.83 -18.21 16.79
CA ASP A 173 -14.93 -16.77 16.53
C ASP A 173 -13.57 -16.07 16.57
N ALA A 174 -13.42 -15.04 15.73
CA ALA A 174 -12.18 -14.30 15.55
C ALA A 174 -11.57 -13.76 16.86
N VAL A 175 -10.25 -13.79 16.91
CA VAL A 175 -9.40 -13.18 17.93
C VAL A 175 -8.46 -12.20 17.23
N THR A 176 -8.26 -11.03 17.82
CA THR A 176 -7.40 -9.98 17.27
C THR A 176 -6.30 -9.65 18.25
N ILE A 177 -5.06 -9.57 17.76
CA ILE A 177 -3.88 -9.12 18.49
C ILE A 177 -3.44 -7.80 17.88
N PHE A 178 -3.34 -6.77 18.71
CA PHE A 178 -2.80 -5.46 18.36
C PHE A 178 -1.40 -5.34 18.92
N ILE A 179 -0.45 -4.93 18.08
CA ILE A 179 0.93 -4.66 18.47
C ILE A 179 1.25 -3.23 18.02
N ASP A 180 1.37 -2.33 18.99
CA ASP A 180 1.77 -0.95 18.77
C ASP A 180 3.23 -0.81 19.19
N THR A 181 4.10 -0.45 18.24
CA THR A 181 5.52 -0.34 18.50
C THR A 181 6.16 0.78 17.69
N SER A 182 7.37 1.16 18.06
CA SER A 182 8.16 2.11 17.29
C SER A 182 9.63 1.76 17.37
N TYR A 183 10.38 2.09 16.33
CA TYR A 183 11.83 1.91 16.31
C TYR A 183 12.52 3.07 15.60
N SER A 184 13.74 3.39 16.02
CA SER A 184 14.53 4.43 15.37
C SER A 184 15.19 3.90 14.11
N TYR A 185 15.18 4.70 13.04
CA TYR A 185 15.86 4.41 11.80
C TYR A 185 16.68 5.62 11.35
N ASP A 186 17.97 5.40 11.07
CA ASP A 186 18.85 6.45 10.55
C ASP A 186 18.84 6.44 9.02
N SER A 187 18.13 7.40 8.44
CA SER A 187 18.04 7.57 6.99
C SER A 187 19.38 7.92 6.32
N MET A 188 20.40 8.32 7.07
CA MET A 188 21.73 8.61 6.55
C MET A 188 22.54 7.34 6.22
N GLU A 189 22.20 6.20 6.80
CA GLU A 189 22.90 4.93 6.57
C GLU A 189 22.50 4.28 5.24
N ALA A 190 21.43 4.79 4.59
CA ALA A 190 20.91 4.32 3.32
C ALA A 190 20.66 2.80 3.30
N GLU A 191 20.30 2.21 4.44
CA GLU A 191 19.93 0.81 4.50
C GLU A 191 18.51 0.59 4.00
N ARG A 192 18.22 -0.61 3.51
CA ARG A 192 16.85 -0.96 3.10
C ARG A 192 16.09 -1.44 4.32
N GLN A 193 14.89 -0.91 4.51
CA GLN A 193 14.00 -1.28 5.59
C GLN A 193 12.93 -2.22 5.06
N VAL A 194 12.70 -3.32 5.76
CA VAL A 194 11.63 -4.27 5.42
C VAL A 194 10.30 -3.67 5.89
N LEU A 195 9.34 -3.56 4.97
CA LEU A 195 7.95 -3.26 5.32
C LEU A 195 7.26 -4.54 5.78
N VAL A 196 7.29 -5.56 4.93
CA VAL A 196 6.75 -6.89 5.19
C VAL A 196 7.48 -7.89 4.29
N GLU A 197 7.74 -9.07 4.81
CA GLU A 197 8.24 -10.22 4.05
C GLU A 197 7.47 -11.49 4.44
N THR A 198 7.77 -12.62 3.82
CA THR A 198 7.11 -13.90 4.11
C THR A 198 7.12 -14.20 5.60
N PHE A 199 5.94 -14.07 6.21
CA PHE A 199 5.74 -14.15 7.65
C PHE A 199 5.17 -15.50 8.09
N VAL A 200 4.59 -16.28 7.17
CA VAL A 200 4.12 -17.63 7.50
C VAL A 200 5.30 -18.58 7.47
N ARG A 201 5.52 -19.30 8.57
CA ARG A 201 6.62 -20.26 8.66
C ARG A 201 6.33 -21.48 7.81
N SER A 202 7.32 -21.91 7.03
CA SER A 202 7.27 -23.21 6.36
C SER A 202 7.20 -24.33 7.41
N SER A 203 6.05 -24.98 7.47
CA SER A 203 5.73 -26.01 8.47
C SER A 203 5.08 -27.19 7.76
N THR A 204 5.24 -28.40 8.30
CA THR A 204 4.57 -29.59 7.75
C THR A 204 3.07 -29.61 8.05
N ASP A 205 2.63 -28.75 8.96
CA ASP A 205 1.26 -28.64 9.41
C ASP A 205 0.59 -27.43 8.74
N ASP A 206 -0.57 -27.66 8.12
CA ASP A 206 -1.38 -26.62 7.49
C ASP A 206 -2.17 -25.86 8.57
N TYR A 207 -1.53 -24.86 9.18
CA TYR A 207 -2.15 -24.00 10.20
C TYR A 207 -3.10 -22.96 9.60
N TRP A 208 -2.72 -22.40 8.45
CA TRP A 208 -3.42 -21.29 7.78
C TRP A 208 -3.94 -21.76 6.43
N THR A 209 -5.23 -21.57 6.17
CA THR A 209 -5.87 -21.94 4.90
C THR A 209 -6.18 -20.75 4.01
N GLU A 210 -6.48 -19.61 4.62
CA GLU A 210 -6.79 -18.35 3.94
C GLU A 210 -5.94 -17.27 4.62
N ILE A 211 -5.20 -16.49 3.82
CA ILE A 211 -4.31 -15.43 4.31
C ILE A 211 -4.63 -14.16 3.52
N GLU A 212 -4.99 -13.11 4.24
CA GLU A 212 -5.20 -11.76 3.73
C GLU A 212 -4.09 -10.85 4.29
N LEU A 213 -3.49 -10.03 3.42
CA LEU A 213 -2.43 -9.08 3.77
C LEU A 213 -2.81 -7.69 3.28
N THR A 214 -2.97 -6.77 4.24
CA THR A 214 -3.03 -5.33 3.98
C THR A 214 -1.85 -4.66 4.67
N ALA A 215 -0.98 -4.01 3.91
CA ALA A 215 0.14 -3.27 4.49
C ALA A 215 0.21 -1.86 3.90
N GLU A 216 0.26 -0.86 4.79
CA GLU A 216 0.30 0.54 4.42
C GLU A 216 1.47 1.25 5.12
N LEU A 217 2.29 1.96 4.34
CA LEU A 217 3.37 2.80 4.85
C LEU A 217 3.16 4.25 4.41
N ARG A 218 3.08 5.17 5.38
CA ARG A 218 2.86 6.60 5.18
C ARG A 218 4.10 7.42 5.58
N SER A 219 4.54 8.34 4.74
CA SER A 219 5.56 9.34 5.13
C SER A 219 4.94 10.67 5.56
N THR A 220 5.73 11.52 6.20
CA THR A 220 5.33 12.92 6.46
C THR A 220 5.60 13.85 5.28
N LEU A 221 5.13 15.10 5.38
CA LEU A 221 5.33 16.17 4.39
C LEU A 221 6.79 16.40 3.98
N LEU A 222 7.70 16.21 4.94
CA LEU A 222 9.11 16.59 4.82
C LEU A 222 10.02 15.40 4.54
N GLU A 223 9.46 14.20 4.48
CA GLU A 223 10.20 12.96 4.29
C GLU A 223 9.69 12.20 3.07
N ASP A 224 10.58 11.44 2.45
CA ASP A 224 10.23 10.54 1.36
C ASP A 224 10.25 9.07 1.80
N LEU A 225 9.57 8.23 1.04
CA LEU A 225 9.72 6.77 1.13
C LEU A 225 10.87 6.26 0.24
N GLY A 226 11.32 7.11 -0.70
CA GLY A 226 12.45 6.84 -1.58
C GLY A 226 12.21 5.68 -2.55
N ALA A 227 13.18 4.78 -2.66
CA ALA A 227 13.11 3.64 -3.57
C ALA A 227 12.40 2.46 -2.90
N VAL A 228 11.43 1.87 -3.60
CA VAL A 228 10.71 0.67 -3.15
C VAL A 228 11.13 -0.51 -4.01
N ALA A 229 11.48 -1.62 -3.36
CA ALA A 229 11.75 -2.90 -3.99
C ALA A 229 10.70 -3.90 -3.49
N ALA A 230 10.10 -4.64 -4.42
CA ALA A 230 9.16 -5.70 -4.09
C ALA A 230 9.51 -6.91 -4.94
N ASP A 231 9.61 -8.06 -4.28
CA ASP A 231 9.84 -9.36 -4.88
C ASP A 231 8.53 -10.18 -4.79
N ASP A 232 8.08 -10.69 -5.93
CA ASP A 232 6.92 -11.59 -6.10
C ASP A 232 5.55 -11.11 -5.55
N ILE A 233 5.42 -9.82 -5.20
CA ILE A 233 4.17 -9.18 -4.76
C ILE A 233 3.95 -7.81 -5.43
N GLU A 234 2.70 -7.45 -5.71
CA GLU A 234 2.35 -6.16 -6.29
C GLU A 234 2.23 -5.07 -5.21
N TYR A 235 2.65 -3.84 -5.52
CA TYR A 235 2.49 -2.69 -4.63
C TYR A 235 1.97 -1.46 -5.37
N LYS A 236 1.27 -0.60 -4.63
CA LYS A 236 0.78 0.69 -5.10
C LYS A 236 1.52 1.79 -4.37
N HIS A 237 2.31 2.57 -5.11
CA HIS A 237 2.99 3.76 -4.58
C HIS A 237 2.31 5.03 -5.07
N ARG A 238 1.96 5.93 -4.14
CA ARG A 238 1.29 7.20 -4.41
C ARG A 238 1.97 8.32 -3.64
N ARG A 239 2.32 9.40 -4.35
CA ARG A 239 2.82 10.63 -3.73
C ARG A 239 1.86 11.78 -4.00
N TRP A 240 1.17 12.23 -2.96
CA TRP A 240 0.38 13.45 -2.96
C TRP A 240 1.26 14.66 -2.63
N ILE A 241 0.71 15.87 -2.60
CA ILE A 241 1.49 17.07 -2.19
C ILE A 241 1.74 17.05 -0.68
N ILE A 242 0.88 16.35 0.07
CA ILE A 242 0.89 16.35 1.54
C ILE A 242 1.36 15.06 2.20
N LEU A 243 1.38 13.96 1.45
CA LEU A 243 1.55 12.62 1.96
C LEU A 243 2.16 11.74 0.86
N GLU A 244 3.08 10.86 1.23
CA GLU A 244 3.47 9.73 0.41
C GLU A 244 2.98 8.45 1.08
N MET A 245 2.46 7.53 0.27
CA MET A 245 1.82 6.30 0.72
C MET A 245 2.24 5.14 -0.16
N LEU A 246 2.63 4.05 0.46
CA LEU A 246 2.88 2.75 -0.15
C LEU A 246 1.82 1.79 0.40
N THR A 247 1.08 1.13 -0.48
CA THR A 247 -0.01 0.22 -0.11
C THR A 247 0.16 -1.11 -0.81
N ILE A 248 0.02 -2.19 -0.04
CA ILE A 248 -0.06 -3.58 -0.46
C ILE A 248 -1.43 -4.08 -0.01
N ASP A 249 -2.14 -4.74 -0.90
CA ASP A 249 -3.53 -5.15 -0.73
C ASP A 249 -3.70 -6.47 -1.48
N GLU A 250 -3.47 -7.57 -0.77
CA GLU A 250 -3.52 -8.94 -1.28
C GLU A 250 -4.60 -9.72 -0.50
N PRO A 251 -5.80 -9.90 -1.08
CA PRO A 251 -6.93 -10.53 -0.41
C PRO A 251 -6.81 -12.06 -0.30
N GLU A 252 -5.94 -12.68 -1.09
CA GLU A 252 -5.68 -14.13 -1.07
C GLU A 252 -4.21 -14.38 -1.37
N LEU A 253 -3.42 -14.50 -0.31
CA LEU A 253 -1.98 -14.74 -0.37
C LEU A 253 -1.69 -16.25 -0.33
N ASP A 254 -0.87 -16.73 -1.27
CA ASP A 254 -0.42 -18.12 -1.28
C ASP A 254 0.54 -18.36 -0.10
N PRO A 255 0.25 -19.30 0.82
CA PRO A 255 1.11 -19.60 1.97
C PRO A 255 2.51 -20.08 1.59
N GLU A 256 2.72 -20.57 0.37
CA GLU A 256 4.03 -21.01 -0.13
C GLU A 256 4.83 -19.89 -0.84
N LEU A 257 4.25 -18.70 -0.99
CA LEU A 257 4.89 -17.57 -1.66
C LEU A 257 6.04 -16.99 -0.82
N ASP A 258 7.22 -16.91 -1.44
CA ASP A 258 8.36 -16.15 -0.92
C ASP A 258 8.30 -14.73 -1.48
N PHE A 259 7.99 -13.73 -0.65
CA PHE A 259 7.86 -12.34 -1.06
C PHE A 259 8.54 -11.42 -0.06
N ARG A 260 8.97 -10.26 -0.54
CA ARG A 260 9.68 -9.27 0.27
C ARG A 260 9.45 -7.88 -0.25
N VAL A 261 8.98 -6.97 0.61
CA VAL A 261 8.85 -5.55 0.28
C VAL A 261 9.76 -4.72 1.16
N GLU A 262 10.67 -4.01 0.51
CA GLU A 262 11.60 -3.09 1.14
C GLU A 262 11.40 -1.67 0.64
N PHE A 263 11.64 -0.70 1.52
CA PHE A 263 11.73 0.70 1.16
C PHE A 263 13.05 1.29 1.64
N GLN A 264 13.53 2.30 0.92
CA GLN A 264 14.79 2.95 1.18
C GLN A 264 14.58 4.47 1.08
N PRO A 265 14.29 5.14 2.21
CA PRO A 265 14.22 6.59 2.27
C PRO A 265 15.55 7.20 1.79
N SER A 266 15.49 8.31 1.07
CA SER A 266 16.68 8.90 0.47
C SER A 266 17.50 9.75 1.44
N GLY A 267 16.89 10.20 2.55
CA GLY A 267 17.49 11.14 3.51
C GLY A 267 17.77 12.54 2.92
N PHE A 268 17.41 12.78 1.65
CA PHE A 268 17.62 14.06 1.00
C PHE A 268 16.38 14.93 1.12
N ALA A 269 16.47 16.04 1.86
CA ALA A 269 15.37 16.99 2.01
C ALA A 269 14.80 17.49 0.67
N LEU A 270 15.60 17.58 -0.41
CA LEU A 270 15.11 17.96 -1.74
C LEU A 270 14.17 16.94 -2.37
N TYR A 271 14.23 15.68 -1.95
CA TYR A 271 13.39 14.59 -2.44
C TYR A 271 12.14 14.37 -1.59
N SER A 272 11.97 15.13 -0.51
CA SER A 272 10.73 15.11 0.24
C SER A 272 9.52 15.51 -0.60
N VAL A 273 8.35 15.09 -0.15
CA VAL A 273 7.07 15.39 -0.79
C VAL A 273 6.92 16.90 -1.03
N LEU A 274 7.02 17.70 0.02
CA LEU A 274 6.80 19.14 -0.08
C LEU A 274 7.88 19.86 -0.91
N TYR A 275 9.16 19.64 -0.60
CA TYR A 275 10.24 20.34 -1.29
C TYR A 275 10.34 19.88 -2.76
N GLY A 276 10.13 18.60 -3.03
CA GLY A 276 10.08 18.05 -4.39
C GLY A 276 8.96 18.68 -5.23
N ALA A 277 7.77 18.83 -4.65
CA ALA A 277 6.67 19.54 -5.33
C ALA A 277 7.01 21.01 -5.58
N MET A 278 7.54 21.73 -4.58
CA MET A 278 7.93 23.14 -4.71
C MET A 278 9.00 23.34 -5.80
N MET A 279 10.02 22.49 -5.85
CA MET A 279 11.08 22.55 -6.85
C MET A 279 10.56 22.25 -8.25
N SER A 280 9.65 21.29 -8.38
CA SER A 280 9.00 20.98 -9.66
C SER A 280 8.22 22.18 -10.20
N VAL A 281 7.45 22.86 -9.33
CA VAL A 281 6.74 24.11 -9.69
C VAL A 281 7.72 25.22 -10.06
N LEU A 282 8.82 25.36 -9.32
CA LEU A 282 9.85 26.35 -9.60
C LEU A 282 10.48 26.11 -10.98
N PHE A 283 10.85 24.88 -11.33
CA PHE A 283 11.39 24.56 -12.65
C PHE A 283 10.40 24.88 -13.78
N LEU A 284 9.12 24.55 -13.61
CA LEU A 284 8.09 24.87 -14.59
C LEU A 284 7.89 26.39 -14.74
N SER A 285 7.91 27.15 -13.62
CA SER A 285 7.80 28.61 -13.65
C SER A 285 8.97 29.27 -14.39
N VAL A 286 10.20 28.77 -14.16
CA VAL A 286 11.40 29.21 -14.87
C VAL A 286 11.31 28.86 -16.36
N GLY A 287 10.83 27.65 -16.70
CA GLY A 287 10.59 27.23 -18.07
C GLY A 287 9.61 28.12 -18.81
N ILE A 288 8.48 28.47 -18.18
CA ILE A 288 7.49 29.40 -18.73
C ILE A 288 8.10 30.80 -18.90
N GLY A 289 8.82 31.31 -17.89
CA GLY A 289 9.48 32.62 -17.95
C GLY A 289 10.51 32.69 -19.08
N MET A 290 11.32 31.65 -19.25
CA MET A 290 12.30 31.53 -20.31
C MET A 290 11.63 31.41 -21.69
N ALA A 291 10.53 30.66 -21.80
CA ALA A 291 9.74 30.55 -23.01
C ALA A 291 9.22 31.92 -23.47
N MET A 292 8.63 32.71 -22.56
CA MET A 292 8.17 34.06 -22.86
C MET A 292 9.34 35.00 -23.20
N MET A 293 10.46 34.90 -22.49
CA MET A 293 11.63 35.75 -22.71
C MET A 293 12.25 35.52 -24.10
N LEU A 294 12.43 34.27 -24.52
CA LEU A 294 13.02 33.91 -25.82
C LEU A 294 12.07 34.20 -27.00
N THR A 295 10.77 34.17 -26.76
CA THR A 295 9.74 34.42 -27.78
C THR A 295 9.24 35.86 -27.81
N LYS A 296 9.89 36.84 -27.17
CA LYS A 296 9.49 38.26 -27.20
C LYS A 296 9.15 38.84 -28.59
N ARG A 297 9.75 38.32 -29.68
CA ARG A 297 9.51 38.74 -31.08
C ARG A 297 8.85 37.65 -31.96
N ARG A 298 8.38 36.55 -31.37
CA ARG A 298 7.82 35.36 -32.02
C ARG A 298 6.56 34.91 -31.26
N SER A 299 5.80 33.92 -31.75
CA SER A 299 4.72 33.36 -30.93
C SER A 299 5.27 32.61 -29.73
N SER A 300 4.77 32.91 -28.54
CA SER A 300 5.08 32.14 -27.32
C SER A 300 4.28 30.84 -27.23
N VAL A 301 3.18 30.72 -27.98
CA VAL A 301 2.22 29.60 -27.89
C VAL A 301 2.91 28.22 -28.00
N PRO A 302 3.74 27.92 -29.03
CA PRO A 302 4.34 26.60 -29.14
C PRO A 302 5.26 26.26 -27.95
N ALA A 303 6.06 27.23 -27.50
CA ALA A 303 7.00 27.04 -26.40
C ALA A 303 6.30 26.91 -25.04
N VAL A 304 5.22 27.65 -24.81
CA VAL A 304 4.44 27.53 -23.57
C VAL A 304 3.67 26.21 -23.53
N VAL A 305 3.08 25.79 -24.64
CA VAL A 305 2.37 24.50 -24.74
C VAL A 305 3.31 23.33 -24.43
N THR A 306 4.55 23.35 -24.92
CA THR A 306 5.52 22.29 -24.60
C THR A 306 5.87 22.22 -23.12
N VAL A 307 6.01 23.37 -22.44
CA VAL A 307 6.29 23.38 -20.99
C VAL A 307 5.09 22.87 -20.21
N ILE A 308 3.86 23.28 -20.59
CA ILE A 308 2.63 22.79 -19.95
C ILE A 308 2.49 21.29 -20.14
N ALA A 309 2.69 20.76 -21.35
CA ALA A 309 2.58 19.34 -21.62
C ALA A 309 3.57 18.51 -20.78
N LEU A 310 4.82 18.95 -20.68
CA LEU A 310 5.82 18.29 -19.84
C LEU A 310 5.54 18.47 -18.33
N GLY A 311 4.95 19.59 -17.92
CA GLY A 311 4.50 19.81 -16.55
C GLY A 311 3.32 18.91 -16.17
N CYS A 312 2.38 18.67 -17.08
CA CYS A 312 1.33 17.68 -16.86
C CYS A 312 1.92 16.27 -16.74
N LEU A 313 2.89 15.92 -17.58
CA LEU A 313 3.58 14.63 -17.48
C LEU A 313 4.35 14.49 -16.17
N SER A 314 5.09 15.54 -15.73
CA SER A 314 5.82 15.51 -14.47
C SER A 314 4.89 15.41 -13.26
N LEU A 315 3.72 16.06 -13.31
CA LEU A 315 2.69 15.92 -12.28
C LEU A 315 2.15 14.49 -12.21
N VAL A 316 1.87 13.85 -13.34
CA VAL A 316 1.41 12.44 -13.36
C VAL A 316 2.48 11.53 -12.76
N ILE A 317 3.72 11.63 -13.23
CA ILE A 317 4.85 10.83 -12.74
C ILE A 317 5.10 11.06 -11.24
N TYR A 318 4.96 12.31 -10.78
CA TYR A 318 5.03 12.65 -9.37
C TYR A 318 3.94 11.92 -8.56
N VAL A 319 2.68 11.98 -9.01
CA VAL A 319 1.56 11.32 -8.31
C VAL A 319 1.68 9.79 -8.29
N LEU A 320 2.31 9.20 -9.32
CA LEU A 320 2.63 7.78 -9.36
C LEU A 320 3.74 7.36 -8.37
N GLY A 321 4.30 8.28 -7.56
CA GLY A 321 5.33 7.94 -6.57
C GLY A 321 6.73 7.71 -7.16
N MET A 322 6.92 7.94 -8.47
CA MET A 322 8.20 7.63 -9.12
C MET A 322 9.38 8.38 -8.46
N PRO A 323 10.60 7.82 -8.50
CA PRO A 323 11.78 8.43 -7.92
C PRO A 323 11.97 9.89 -8.33
N MET A 324 12.24 10.77 -7.35
CA MET A 324 12.40 12.22 -7.58
C MET A 324 13.40 12.61 -8.68
N PRO A 325 14.54 11.90 -8.89
CA PRO A 325 15.42 12.18 -10.02
C PRO A 325 14.71 12.12 -11.39
N ILE A 326 13.74 11.22 -11.56
CA ILE A 326 12.96 11.11 -12.80
C ILE A 326 12.01 12.30 -12.94
N VAL A 327 11.31 12.67 -11.87
CA VAL A 327 10.40 13.82 -11.83
C VAL A 327 11.15 15.13 -12.17
N PHE A 328 12.31 15.34 -11.54
CA PHE A 328 13.16 16.49 -11.81
C PHE A 328 13.75 16.44 -13.21
N GLY A 329 14.14 15.28 -13.71
CA GLY A 329 14.62 15.10 -15.08
C GLY A 329 13.61 15.59 -16.12
N VAL A 330 12.34 15.21 -15.97
CA VAL A 330 11.25 15.68 -16.87
C VAL A 330 11.01 17.18 -16.70
N SER A 331 10.98 17.67 -15.46
CA SER A 331 10.75 19.09 -15.15
C SER A 331 11.86 20.00 -15.69
N ILE A 332 13.13 19.63 -15.54
CA ILE A 332 14.29 20.36 -16.08
C ILE A 332 14.34 20.27 -17.61
N SER A 333 13.99 19.12 -18.18
CA SER A 333 13.92 18.95 -19.65
C SER A 333 12.95 19.94 -20.30
N SER A 334 11.89 20.34 -19.58
CA SER A 334 10.98 21.39 -20.07
C SER A 334 11.67 22.73 -20.32
N ILE A 335 12.68 23.10 -19.51
CA ILE A 335 13.46 24.33 -19.67
C ILE A 335 14.39 24.21 -20.89
N LEU A 336 15.03 23.06 -21.07
CA LEU A 336 15.97 22.83 -22.17
C LEU A 336 15.27 22.80 -23.54
N LEU A 337 14.10 22.16 -23.62
CA LEU A 337 13.35 22.03 -24.88
C LEU A 337 12.73 23.35 -25.36
N VAL A 338 12.61 24.35 -24.49
CA VAL A 338 12.15 25.69 -24.87
C VAL A 338 13.08 26.33 -25.91
N PHE A 339 14.39 26.09 -25.84
CA PHE A 339 15.36 26.70 -26.76
C PHE A 339 15.12 26.37 -28.24
N PRO A 340 15.13 25.08 -28.67
CA PRO A 340 14.89 24.73 -30.07
C PRO A 340 13.46 25.11 -30.50
N VAL A 341 12.46 24.95 -29.63
CA VAL A 341 11.05 25.27 -29.95
C VAL A 341 10.87 26.78 -30.16
N ALA A 342 11.48 27.62 -29.33
CA ALA A 342 11.46 29.07 -29.50
C ALA A 342 12.17 29.51 -30.79
N LEU A 343 13.22 28.80 -31.21
CA LEU A 343 13.99 29.10 -32.42
C LEU A 343 13.23 28.75 -33.71
N VAL A 344 12.37 27.73 -33.69
CA VAL A 344 11.51 27.34 -34.82
C VAL A 344 10.17 28.10 -34.83
N SER A 345 9.78 28.70 -33.70
CA SER A 345 8.50 29.42 -33.56
C SER A 345 8.34 30.56 -34.59
N PRO A 346 7.17 30.69 -35.24
CA PRO A 346 6.93 31.72 -36.25
C PRO A 346 7.01 33.13 -35.68
N LYS A 347 7.46 34.08 -36.50
CA LYS A 347 7.46 35.51 -36.14
C LYS A 347 6.00 36.00 -36.01
N THR A 348 5.74 36.86 -35.04
CA THR A 348 4.40 37.41 -34.78
C THR A 348 3.82 38.13 -35.99
N GLU A 349 4.65 38.81 -36.79
CA GLU A 349 4.24 39.45 -38.04
C GLU A 349 3.70 38.46 -39.07
N THR A 350 4.28 37.25 -39.14
CA THR A 350 3.81 36.19 -40.05
C THR A 350 2.44 35.69 -39.63
N ILE A 351 2.18 35.56 -38.33
CA ILE A 351 0.87 35.17 -37.79
C ILE A 351 -0.17 36.25 -38.06
N GLN A 352 0.17 37.53 -37.89
CA GLN A 352 -0.73 38.64 -38.24
C GLN A 352 -1.03 38.71 -39.73
N ARG A 353 -0.05 38.43 -40.61
CA ARG A 353 -0.29 38.36 -42.06
C ARG A 353 -1.18 37.18 -42.45
N ILE A 354 -1.01 36.02 -41.81
CA ILE A 354 -1.88 34.85 -42.04
C ILE A 354 -3.30 35.10 -41.51
N GLY A 355 -3.44 35.76 -40.34
CA GLY A 355 -4.73 36.16 -39.77
C GLY A 355 -5.47 37.20 -40.63
N ARG A 356 -4.74 38.18 -41.20
CA ARG A 356 -5.29 39.13 -42.19
C ARG A 356 -5.56 38.49 -43.56
N GLY A 357 -4.92 37.37 -43.88
CA GLY A 357 -5.09 36.64 -45.14
C GLY A 357 -6.27 35.64 -45.14
N ARG A 358 -6.90 35.37 -44.00
CA ARG A 358 -8.16 34.61 -43.94
C ARG A 358 -9.35 35.53 -44.25
N GLY A 359 -9.56 35.72 -45.56
CA GLY A 359 -10.81 36.07 -46.24
C GLY A 359 -11.80 36.95 -45.49
N GLY A 360 -11.66 38.27 -45.62
CA GLY A 360 -12.82 39.15 -45.52
C GLY A 360 -13.84 38.83 -46.63
N PRO A 361 -15.11 39.24 -46.50
CA PRO A 361 -16.12 38.97 -47.53
C PRO A 361 -15.67 39.50 -48.89
N HIS A 362 -15.83 38.67 -49.91
CA HIS A 362 -15.54 39.02 -51.30
C HIS A 362 -16.86 39.12 -52.07
N ILE A 363 -16.98 40.12 -52.94
CA ILE A 363 -18.07 40.21 -53.92
C ILE A 363 -17.49 40.00 -55.31
N ASP A 364 -18.16 39.18 -56.11
CA ASP A 364 -17.87 39.05 -57.53
C ASP A 364 -18.45 40.25 -58.28
N CYS A 365 -17.60 40.96 -59.04
CA CYS A 365 -18.06 42.08 -59.85
C CYS A 365 -19.01 41.58 -60.96
N PRO A 366 -20.25 42.09 -61.07
CA PRO A 366 -21.20 41.66 -62.10
C PRO A 366 -20.75 41.99 -63.54
N ALA A 367 -19.84 42.96 -63.71
CA ALA A 367 -19.36 43.38 -65.03
C ALA A 367 -18.19 42.55 -65.56
N CYS A 368 -17.35 41.98 -64.69
CA CYS A 368 -16.12 41.28 -65.11
C CYS A 368 -15.80 40.00 -64.31
N SER A 369 -16.70 39.56 -63.42
CA SER A 369 -16.56 38.38 -62.54
C SER A 369 -15.28 38.36 -61.70
N THR A 370 -14.63 39.52 -61.52
CA THR A 370 -13.43 39.64 -60.71
C THR A 370 -13.82 39.74 -59.23
N ARG A 371 -13.19 38.92 -58.38
CA ARG A 371 -13.38 38.94 -56.91
C ARG A 371 -12.78 40.20 -56.31
N VAL A 372 -13.61 41.00 -55.64
CA VAL A 372 -13.20 42.23 -54.95
C VAL A 372 -13.27 42.03 -53.44
N PRO A 373 -12.18 42.24 -52.68
CA PRO A 373 -12.20 42.19 -51.21
C PRO A 373 -12.91 43.41 -50.61
N ILE A 374 -13.72 43.17 -49.58
CA ILE A 374 -14.37 44.23 -48.79
C ILE A 374 -13.60 44.38 -47.49
N GLU A 375 -12.96 45.54 -47.32
CA GLU A 375 -12.12 45.85 -46.14
C GLU A 375 -12.86 46.65 -45.05
N SER A 376 -14.11 47.06 -45.29
CA SER A 376 -14.86 47.95 -44.39
C SER A 376 -16.28 47.45 -44.09
N ASP A 377 -16.68 47.55 -42.83
CA ASP A 377 -18.01 47.21 -42.32
C ASP A 377 -19.02 48.38 -42.36
N VAL A 378 -18.60 49.56 -42.84
CA VAL A 378 -19.47 50.74 -42.95
C VAL A 378 -20.32 50.64 -44.23
N ARG A 379 -21.65 50.74 -44.11
CA ARG A 379 -22.61 50.72 -45.23
C ARG A 379 -23.36 52.06 -45.34
N PRO A 380 -23.71 52.52 -46.55
CA PRO A 380 -23.43 51.93 -47.86
C PRO A 380 -21.95 52.11 -48.26
N LEU A 381 -21.31 51.02 -48.70
CA LEU A 381 -19.92 51.04 -49.15
C LEU A 381 -19.87 51.18 -50.67
N ARG A 382 -19.02 52.08 -51.16
CA ARG A 382 -18.73 52.24 -52.59
C ARG A 382 -17.29 51.80 -52.85
N VAL A 383 -17.12 50.75 -53.64
CA VAL A 383 -15.80 50.22 -54.01
C VAL A 383 -15.67 50.14 -55.52
N GLU A 384 -14.52 50.59 -56.05
CA GLU A 384 -14.21 50.48 -57.47
C GLU A 384 -13.65 49.08 -57.77
N CYS A 385 -14.18 48.44 -58.81
CA CYS A 385 -13.61 47.18 -59.28
C CYS A 385 -12.23 47.41 -59.91
N PRO A 386 -11.16 46.69 -59.48
CA PRO A 386 -9.81 46.89 -60.01
C PRO A 386 -9.67 46.60 -61.51
N SER A 387 -10.49 45.70 -62.05
CA SER A 387 -10.37 45.22 -63.44
C SER A 387 -11.15 46.09 -64.44
N CYS A 388 -12.41 46.42 -64.12
CA CYS A 388 -13.30 47.13 -65.05
C CYS A 388 -13.65 48.56 -64.62
N LYS A 389 -13.13 49.03 -63.47
CA LYS A 389 -13.39 50.36 -62.89
C LYS A 389 -14.88 50.68 -62.67
N SER A 390 -15.75 49.68 -62.66
CA SER A 390 -17.15 49.87 -62.32
C SER A 390 -17.29 50.15 -60.83
N MET A 391 -18.10 51.16 -60.47
CA MET A 391 -18.46 51.44 -59.08
C MET A 391 -19.46 50.41 -58.57
N LEU A 392 -19.04 49.58 -57.61
CA LEU A 392 -19.88 48.63 -56.90
C LEU A 392 -20.43 49.32 -55.65
N ARG A 393 -21.75 49.29 -55.49
CA ARG A 393 -22.45 49.76 -54.29
C ARG A 393 -22.91 48.56 -53.51
N VAL A 394 -22.40 48.40 -52.30
CA VAL A 394 -22.81 47.33 -51.37
C VAL A 394 -23.81 47.94 -50.41
N GLU A 395 -25.06 47.49 -50.52
CA GLU A 395 -26.16 47.84 -49.63
C GLU A 395 -26.47 46.61 -48.78
N GLU A 396 -26.37 46.79 -47.45
CA GLU A 396 -26.40 45.75 -46.39
C GLU A 396 -25.19 44.79 -46.37
#